data_AF-A0A2P8FGR0-F1
#
_entry.id   AF-A0A2P8FGR0-F1
#
_cell.length_a   1.000
_cell.length_b   1.000
_cell.length_c   1.000
_cell.angle_alpha   90.00
_cell.angle_beta   90.00
_cell.angle_gamma   90.00
#
_symmetry.space_group_name_H-M   'P 1'
#
loop_
_entity.id
_entity.type
_entity.pdbx_description
1 polymer ?
#
loop_
_entity_poly.entity_id
_entity_poly.type
_entity_poly.pdbx_seq_one_letter_code
_entity_poly.pdbx_strand_id
1 'polypeptide(L)'
;MLFISSLDEYIIDLATLQEQKNLSELKKVVHKMKPSVMNLEVKGAAEIIKSLNSTASWNNDTDRRVSQLREIFAAIKPMMEKDLALLDTKEL
;
A
#
# COMPACT_ATOMS: atom_id res chain seq x y z
N MET A 1 1.38 -12.34 -9.15
CA MET A 1 1.50 -11.30 -10.20
C MET A 1 0.64 -10.06 -9.95
N LEU A 2 -0.68 -10.17 -9.72
CA LEU A 2 -1.60 -9.01 -9.67
C LEU A 2 -1.23 -7.88 -8.67
N PHE A 3 -0.64 -8.21 -7.51
CA PHE A 3 -0.35 -7.18 -6.50
C PHE A 3 0.76 -6.21 -6.92
N ILE A 4 1.85 -6.69 -7.53
CA ILE A 4 2.97 -5.86 -7.98
C ILE A 4 2.47 -4.84 -9.00
N SER A 5 1.64 -5.29 -9.95
CA SER A 5 1.02 -4.43 -10.97
C SER A 5 0.09 -3.37 -10.37
N SER A 6 -0.54 -3.65 -9.23
CA SER A 6 -1.43 -2.70 -8.53
C SER A 6 -0.71 -1.71 -7.60
N LEU A 7 0.59 -1.89 -7.31
CA LEU A 7 1.30 -1.04 -6.36
C LEU A 7 1.37 0.43 -6.81
N ASP A 8 1.61 0.68 -8.10
CA ASP A 8 1.65 2.05 -8.64
C ASP A 8 0.29 2.74 -8.50
N GLU A 9 -0.79 2.04 -8.87
CA GLU A 9 -2.16 2.53 -8.72
C GLU A 9 -2.46 2.87 -7.26
N TYR A 10 -2.09 1.99 -6.32
CA TYR A 10 -2.27 2.27 -4.90
C TYR A 10 -1.45 3.48 -4.42
N ILE A 11 -0.21 3.65 -4.88
CA ILE A 11 0.62 4.81 -4.50
C ILE A 11 -0.03 6.11 -5.00
N ILE A 12 -0.55 6.11 -6.23
CA ILE A 12 -1.24 7.25 -6.84
C ILE A 12 -2.55 7.55 -6.10
N ASP A 13 -3.40 6.55 -5.90
CA ASP A 13 -4.67 6.69 -5.20
C ASP A 13 -4.45 7.26 -3.79
N LEU A 14 -3.48 6.72 -3.04
CA LEU A 14 -3.16 7.21 -1.70
C LEU A 14 -2.69 8.68 -1.73
N ALA A 15 -1.92 9.09 -2.73
CA ALA A 15 -1.49 10.49 -2.88
C ALA A 15 -2.67 11.42 -3.15
N THR A 16 -3.51 11.06 -4.12
CA THR A 16 -4.70 11.83 -4.49
C THR A 16 -5.67 11.95 -3.32
N LEU A 17 -5.91 10.86 -2.60
CA LEU A 17 -6.79 10.86 -1.43
C LEU A 17 -6.21 11.67 -0.27
N GLN A 18 -4.89 11.71 -0.14
CA GLN A 18 -4.18 12.55 0.82
C GLN A 18 -4.33 14.04 0.52
N GLU A 19 -4.23 14.44 -0.74
CA GLU A 19 -4.46 15.83 -1.16
C GLU A 19 -5.92 16.25 -0.96
N GLN A 20 -6.86 15.38 -1.33
CA GLN A 20 -8.29 15.62 -1.20
C GLN A 20 -8.82 15.52 0.25
N LYS A 21 -8.01 14.99 1.17
CA LYS A 21 -8.42 14.65 2.55
C LYS A 21 -9.66 13.74 2.58
N ASN A 22 -9.79 12.85 1.60
CA ASN A 22 -10.98 12.01 1.41
C ASN A 22 -10.86 10.71 2.22
N LEU A 23 -11.24 10.78 3.49
CA LEU A 23 -11.13 9.64 4.41
C LEU A 23 -12.05 8.46 4.03
N SER A 24 -13.25 8.74 3.51
CA SER A 24 -14.22 7.70 3.15
C SER A 24 -13.66 6.80 2.06
N GLU A 25 -13.10 7.40 1.01
CA GLU A 25 -12.54 6.64 -0.10
C GLU A 25 -11.18 6.01 0.26
N LEU A 26 -10.37 6.68 1.10
CA LEU A 26 -9.16 6.09 1.69
C LEU A 26 -9.46 4.77 2.38
N LYS A 27 -10.51 4.70 3.20
CA LYS A 27 -10.88 3.45 3.88
C LYS A 27 -11.25 2.34 2.90
N LYS A 28 -11.93 2.66 1.79
CA LYS A 28 -12.25 1.65 0.76
C LYS A 28 -11.00 1.13 0.07
N VAL A 29 -10.09 2.02 -0.32
CA VAL A 29 -8.81 1.65 -0.97
C VAL A 29 -7.95 0.80 -0.01
N VAL A 30 -7.81 1.24 1.24
CA VAL A 30 -7.09 0.51 2.30
C VAL A 30 -7.73 -0.86 2.60
N HIS A 31 -9.05 -0.97 2.57
CA HIS A 31 -9.75 -2.24 2.74
C HIS A 31 -9.47 -3.22 1.59
N LYS A 32 -9.48 -2.74 0.33
CA LYS A 32 -9.19 -3.54 -0.87
C LYS A 32 -7.77 -4.10 -0.88
N MET A 33 -6.77 -3.31 -0.46
CA MET A 33 -5.37 -3.76 -0.46
C MET A 33 -5.03 -4.70 0.72
N LYS A 34 -5.83 -4.68 1.79
CA LYS A 34 -5.54 -5.41 3.05
C LYS A 34 -5.20 -6.88 2.83
N PRO A 35 -5.98 -7.69 2.07
CA PRO A 35 -5.67 -9.11 1.89
C PRO A 35 -4.28 -9.34 1.29
N SER A 36 -3.95 -8.59 0.23
CA SER A 36 -2.66 -8.72 -0.47
C SER A 36 -1.48 -8.32 0.42
N VAL A 37 -1.61 -7.23 1.17
CA VAL A 37 -0.58 -6.76 2.09
C VAL A 37 -0.33 -7.74 3.23
N MET A 38 -1.39 -8.38 3.74
CA MET A 38 -1.26 -9.40 4.79
C MET A 38 -0.62 -10.69 4.25
N ASN A 39 -1.02 -11.13 3.06
CA ASN A 39 -0.48 -12.35 2.43
C ASN A 39 1.01 -12.23 2.09
N LEU A 40 1.47 -11.01 1.79
CA LEU A 40 2.87 -10.74 1.44
C LEU A 40 3.74 -10.38 2.65
N GLU A 41 3.14 -10.33 3.85
CA GLU A 41 3.83 -10.00 5.10
C GLU A 41 4.67 -8.72 5.02
N VAL A 42 4.16 -7.70 4.30
CA VAL A 42 4.86 -6.44 4.11
C VAL A 42 5.04 -5.76 5.47
N LYS A 43 6.28 -5.77 5.96
CA LYS A 43 6.63 -5.28 7.29
C LYS A 43 6.21 -3.81 7.47
N GLY A 44 5.51 -3.52 8.57
CA GLY A 44 5.01 -2.18 8.90
C GLY A 44 3.72 -1.76 8.19
N ALA A 45 3.42 -2.28 6.99
CA ALA A 45 2.20 -1.91 6.27
C ALA A 45 0.93 -2.42 6.96
N ALA A 46 0.99 -3.60 7.59
CA ALA A 46 -0.16 -4.20 8.26
C ALA A 46 -0.72 -3.34 9.41
N GLU A 47 0.15 -2.74 10.22
CA GLU A 47 -0.23 -1.88 11.34
C GLU A 47 -0.79 -0.54 10.84
N ILE A 48 -0.18 0.02 9.80
CA ILE A 48 -0.63 1.25 9.17
C ILE A 48 -2.05 1.07 8.58
N ILE A 49 -2.29 -0.03 7.85
CA ILE A 49 -3.62 -0.36 7.29
C ILE A 49 -4.69 -0.51 8.39
N LYS A 50 -4.35 -1.18 9.51
CA LYS A 50 -5.27 -1.30 10.65
C LYS A 50 -5.60 0.07 11.26
N SER A 51 -4.59 0.91 11.41
CA SER A 51 -4.76 2.27 11.94
C SER A 51 -5.60 3.15 11.02
N LEU A 52 -5.35 3.14 9.70
CA LEU A 52 -6.09 3.94 8.73
C LEU A 52 -7.57 3.52 8.64
N ASN A 53 -7.86 2.22 8.71
CA ASN A 53 -9.23 1.72 8.76
C ASN A 53 -10.00 2.21 10.01
N SER A 54 -9.29 2.37 11.13
CA SER A 54 -9.89 2.71 12.42
C SER A 54 -9.97 4.22 12.69
N THR A 55 -9.32 5.05 11.88
CA THR A 55 -9.30 6.51 12.10
C THR A 55 -10.69 7.11 11.88
N ALA A 56 -11.10 8.06 12.73
CA ALA A 56 -12.44 8.67 12.67
C ALA A 56 -12.47 9.95 11.82
N SER A 57 -11.33 10.63 11.69
CA SER A 57 -11.21 11.92 10.99
C SER A 57 -9.83 12.06 10.35
N TRP A 58 -9.73 12.95 9.37
CA TRP A 58 -8.43 13.29 8.79
C TRP A 58 -7.68 14.24 9.72
N ASN A 59 -6.49 13.83 10.16
CA ASN A 59 -5.59 14.60 11.02
C ASN A 59 -4.13 14.37 10.59
N ASN A 60 -3.19 15.07 11.24
CA ASN A 60 -1.77 14.95 10.92
C ASN A 60 -1.24 13.51 11.05
N ASP A 61 -1.77 12.71 11.97
CA ASP A 61 -1.37 11.31 12.11
C ASP A 61 -1.88 10.46 10.95
N THR A 62 -3.12 10.67 10.50
CA THR A 62 -3.68 10.04 9.30
C THR A 62 -2.84 10.41 8.08
N ASP A 63 -2.50 11.68 7.93
CA ASP A 63 -1.66 12.18 6.84
C ASP A 63 -0.30 11.50 6.79
N ARG A 64 0.40 11.49 7.94
CA ARG A 64 1.69 10.82 8.09
C ARG A 64 1.60 9.33 7.75
N ARG A 65 0.55 8.64 8.19
CA ARG A 65 0.36 7.21 7.93
C ARG A 65 0.13 6.91 6.46
N VAL A 66 -0.60 7.77 5.76
CA VAL A 66 -0.78 7.63 4.30
C VAL A 66 0.56 7.80 3.59
N SER A 67 1.38 8.80 3.96
CA SER A 67 2.74 8.94 3.42
C SER A 67 3.61 7.71 3.70
N GLN A 68 3.62 7.21 4.94
CA GLN A 68 4.40 6.03 5.31
C GLN A 68 3.99 4.79 4.51
N LEU A 69 2.69 4.60 4.27
CA LEU A 69 2.21 3.48 3.48
C LEU A 69 2.69 3.56 2.02
N ARG A 70 2.66 4.77 1.44
CA ARG A 70 3.18 5.04 0.08
C ARG A 70 4.68 4.79 -0.01
N GLU A 71 5.45 5.25 0.98
CA GLU A 71 6.90 5.02 1.05
C GLU A 71 7.23 3.54 1.13
N ILE A 72 6.49 2.77 1.95
CA ILE A 72 6.67 1.31 2.03
C ILE A 72 6.41 0.67 0.65
N PHE A 73 5.31 1.02 0.00
CA PHE A 73 4.96 0.48 -1.32
C PHE A 73 6.01 0.80 -2.38
N ALA A 74 6.50 2.05 -2.41
CA ALA A 74 7.57 2.45 -3.32
C ALA A 74 8.89 1.69 -3.04
N ALA A 75 9.18 1.38 -1.78
CA ALA A 75 10.39 0.65 -1.40
C ALA A 75 10.32 -0.85 -1.73
N ILE A 76 9.16 -1.50 -1.53
CA ILE A 76 9.03 -2.94 -1.79
C ILE A 76 8.89 -3.28 -3.26
N LYS A 77 8.32 -2.38 -4.08
CA LYS A 77 8.08 -2.64 -5.50
C LYS A 77 9.33 -3.15 -6.25
N PRO A 78 10.48 -2.46 -6.23
CA PRO A 78 11.67 -2.93 -6.94
C PRO A 78 12.21 -4.25 -6.39
N MET A 79 12.01 -4.54 -5.09
CA MET A 79 12.41 -5.82 -4.50
C MET A 79 11.55 -6.96 -5.06
N MET A 80 10.23 -6.75 -5.10
CA MET A 80 9.29 -7.73 -5.64
C MET A 80 9.46 -7.96 -7.15
N GLU A 81 9.75 -6.90 -7.91
CA GLU A 81 10.04 -7.00 -9.35
C GLU A 81 11.32 -7.81 -9.60
N LYS A 82 12.37 -7.58 -8.80
CA LYS A 82 13.62 -8.34 -8.89
C LYS A 82 13.39 -9.81 -8.54
N ASP A 83 12.65 -10.10 -7.48
CA ASP A 83 12.34 -11.47 -7.09
C ASP A 83 11.52 -12.19 -8.16
N LEU A 84 10.58 -11.50 -8.82
CA LEU A 84 9.83 -12.03 -9.95
C LEU A 84 10.73 -12.37 -11.15
N ALA A 85 11.61 -11.46 -11.54
CA ALA A 85 12.55 -11.70 -12.65
C ALA A 85 13.51 -12.87 -12.37
N LEU A 86 13.85 -13.12 -11.10
CA LEU A 86 14.68 -14.26 -10.67
C LEU A 86 13.91 -15.59 -10.68
N LEU A 87 12.59 -15.57 -10.57
CA LEU A 87 11.75 -16.76 -10.71
C LEU A 87 11.61 -17.13 -12.19
N ASP A 88 11.33 -16.16 -13.06
CA ASP A 88 11.20 -16.37 -14.51
C ASP A 88 12.50 -16.91 -15.15
N THR A 89 13.66 -16.57 -14.58
CA THR A 89 14.97 -17.05 -15.06
C THR A 89 15.40 -18.40 -14.51
N LYS A 90 14.73 -18.93 -13.47
CA LYS A 90 15.01 -20.27 -12.92
C LYS A 90 14.14 -21.37 -13.52
N GLU A 91 13.10 -21.01 -14.28
CA GLU A 91 12.25 -21.97 -15.02
C GLU A 91 12.73 -22.23 -16.46
N LEU A 92 13.95 -21.81 -16.82
CA LEU A 92 14.61 -22.04 -18.11
C LEU A 92 15.86 -22.92 -17.99
#